data_AF-A0A7X8QLS3-F1
#
_entry.id   AF-A0A7X8QLS3-F1
#
_cell.length_a   1.000
_cell.length_b   1.000
_cell.length_c   1.000
_cell.angle_alpha   90.00
_cell.angle_beta   90.00
_cell.angle_gamma   90.00
#
_symmetry.space_group_name_H-M   'P 1'
#
loop_
_entity.id
_entity.type
_entity.pdbx_description
1 polymer ?
#
loop_
_entity_poly.entity_id
_entity_poly.type
_entity_poly.pdbx_seq_one_letter_code
_entity_poly.pdbx_strand_id
1 'polypeptide(L)'
;MSISFFGFDSAISGLSANQKALEVTGHNVANLGTPNFSRQSAVMASAPTKRYGNWFLEMGVDIQQVRQIRHTFNDNIYRAESNNLGYWESRNKAVTDLESILGEPIQKGFQVALNNFWDSFQELSKAPESLTIRALVKQRSDALVNYLNQVGSQINKLQNDLNTEIKSRIDEVNDITEEIAALNVKIMSAEAAGNLPNDYYDQRNELCDRLSKLVEVETWETRDGSMDILVGGYFLVSKGEQTRLIAAPNESLSHFFTPMVEYTGGDIPIDVGQGIIKGLMESRGEVSGAKGSYDNGSPNTTADIIIAVDYSVAGSVDVDDVEKALVDDLKSRGIDYNVRLIYFNDFENVIDEANS
;
A
#
# COMPACT_ATOMS: atom_id res chain seq x y z
N MET A 1 -29.14 -60.57 -35.56
CA MET A 1 -27.79 -60.50 -34.94
C MET A 1 -27.12 -59.22 -35.41
N SER A 2 -26.98 -58.23 -34.53
CA SER A 2 -26.22 -56.99 -34.80
C SER A 2 -25.54 -56.50 -33.51
N ILE A 3 -24.86 -57.43 -32.82
CA ILE A 3 -24.22 -57.21 -31.50
C ILE A 3 -22.71 -56.86 -31.66
N SER A 4 -22.17 -56.90 -32.88
CA SER A 4 -20.71 -56.82 -33.12
C SER A 4 -20.10 -55.42 -33.20
N PHE A 5 -20.89 -54.33 -33.25
CA PHE A 5 -20.34 -52.97 -33.42
C PHE A 5 -20.17 -52.19 -32.11
N PHE A 6 -20.86 -52.56 -31.02
CA PHE A 6 -20.80 -51.84 -29.74
C PHE A 6 -19.47 -51.98 -29.00
N GLY A 7 -18.80 -53.13 -29.15
CA GLY A 7 -17.45 -53.32 -28.60
C GLY A 7 -16.41 -52.41 -29.25
N PHE A 8 -16.59 -52.09 -30.54
CA PHE A 8 -15.72 -51.15 -31.25
C PHE A 8 -15.96 -49.71 -30.80
N ASP A 9 -17.21 -49.30 -30.60
CA ASP A 9 -17.52 -47.95 -30.10
C ASP A 9 -16.92 -47.70 -28.71
N SER A 10 -16.97 -48.69 -27.81
CA SER A 10 -16.34 -48.62 -26.48
C SER A 10 -14.80 -48.59 -26.55
N ALA A 11 -14.20 -49.35 -27.47
CA ALA A 11 -12.75 -49.32 -27.70
C ALA A 11 -12.29 -47.98 -28.29
N ILE A 12 -13.07 -47.41 -29.22
CA ILE A 12 -12.81 -46.08 -29.82
C ILE A 12 -12.92 -45.00 -28.75
N SER A 13 -13.98 -45.01 -27.92
CA SER A 13 -14.16 -44.02 -26.86
C SER A 13 -13.06 -44.11 -25.79
N GLY A 14 -12.63 -45.33 -25.44
CA GLY A 14 -11.45 -45.58 -24.62
C GLY A 14 -10.17 -44.99 -25.20
N LEU A 15 -9.92 -45.17 -26.49
CA LEU A 15 -8.73 -44.63 -27.15
C LEU A 15 -8.76 -43.10 -27.21
N SER A 16 -9.90 -42.49 -27.57
CA SER A 16 -10.04 -41.03 -27.64
C SER A 16 -9.88 -40.36 -26.27
N ALA A 17 -10.46 -40.96 -25.22
CA ALA A 17 -10.29 -40.47 -23.85
C ALA A 17 -8.83 -40.52 -23.40
N ASN A 18 -8.12 -41.62 -23.67
CA ASN A 18 -6.70 -41.74 -23.34
C ASN A 18 -5.82 -40.79 -24.18
N GLN A 19 -6.11 -40.61 -25.46
CA GLN A 19 -5.42 -39.64 -26.31
C GLN A 19 -5.52 -38.22 -25.72
N LYS A 20 -6.74 -37.81 -25.33
CA LYS A 20 -6.94 -36.49 -24.74
C LYS A 20 -6.31 -36.36 -23.35
N ALA A 21 -6.26 -37.42 -22.55
CA ALA A 21 -5.51 -37.42 -21.29
C ALA A 21 -3.99 -37.28 -21.50
N LEU A 22 -3.45 -37.86 -22.57
CA LEU A 22 -2.07 -37.65 -22.98
C LEU A 22 -1.83 -36.21 -23.46
N GLU A 23 -2.76 -35.60 -24.19
CA GLU A 23 -2.69 -34.18 -24.55
C GLU A 23 -2.63 -33.27 -23.31
N VAL A 24 -3.50 -33.51 -22.31
CA VAL A 24 -3.48 -32.75 -21.03
C VAL A 24 -2.15 -32.96 -20.31
N THR A 25 -1.61 -34.18 -20.33
CA THR A 25 -0.29 -34.47 -19.77
C THR A 25 0.82 -33.73 -20.50
N GLY A 26 0.78 -33.72 -21.84
CA GLY A 26 1.71 -32.96 -22.69
C GLY A 26 1.64 -31.46 -22.43
N HIS A 27 0.42 -30.92 -22.27
CA HIS A 27 0.18 -29.52 -21.91
C HIS A 27 0.81 -29.17 -20.55
N ASN A 28 0.60 -30.02 -19.54
CA ASN A 28 1.21 -29.82 -18.22
C ASN A 28 2.74 -29.85 -18.27
N VAL A 29 3.33 -30.77 -19.05
CA VAL A 29 4.79 -30.87 -19.19
C VAL A 29 5.35 -29.66 -19.94
N ALA A 30 4.67 -29.20 -20.99
CA ALA A 30 5.06 -28.01 -21.75
C ALA A 30 5.04 -26.74 -20.89
N ASN A 31 4.06 -26.63 -19.99
CA ASN A 31 3.86 -25.49 -19.10
C ASN A 31 4.45 -25.67 -17.69
N LEU A 32 5.34 -26.65 -17.51
CA LEU A 32 5.98 -26.88 -16.20
C LEU A 32 6.87 -25.69 -15.77
N GLY A 33 7.39 -24.92 -16.73
CA GLY A 33 8.21 -23.74 -16.48
C GLY A 33 7.46 -22.41 -16.50
N THR A 34 6.17 -22.38 -16.84
CA THR A 34 5.38 -21.14 -16.82
C THR A 34 4.96 -20.82 -15.38
N PRO A 35 5.29 -19.63 -14.86
CA PRO A 35 4.81 -19.19 -13.56
C PRO A 35 3.28 -19.25 -13.48
N ASN A 36 2.75 -19.54 -12.29
CA ASN A 36 1.32 -19.54 -11.99
C ASN A 36 0.44 -20.51 -12.80
N PHE A 37 1.04 -21.43 -13.58
CA PHE A 37 0.31 -22.49 -14.26
C PHE A 37 -0.23 -23.53 -13.27
N SER A 38 -1.53 -23.83 -13.36
CA SER A 38 -2.14 -24.89 -12.54
C SER A 38 -2.14 -26.23 -13.27
N ARG A 39 -1.75 -27.30 -12.56
CA ARG A 39 -1.79 -28.66 -13.16
C ARG A 39 -3.23 -29.01 -13.52
N GLN A 40 -3.46 -29.38 -14.76
CA GLN A 40 -4.76 -29.82 -15.24
C GLN A 40 -4.88 -31.36 -15.18
N SER A 41 -6.09 -31.85 -14.92
CA SER A 41 -6.41 -33.28 -14.89
C SER A 41 -7.66 -33.58 -15.70
N ALA A 42 -7.53 -34.50 -16.65
CA ALA A 42 -8.67 -35.08 -17.35
C ALA A 42 -9.43 -36.02 -16.42
N VAL A 43 -10.70 -35.70 -16.13
CA VAL A 43 -11.60 -36.54 -15.36
C VAL A 43 -12.41 -37.37 -16.35
N MET A 44 -12.18 -38.68 -16.33
CA MET A 44 -12.91 -39.64 -17.13
C MET A 44 -14.14 -40.13 -16.36
N ALA A 45 -15.26 -40.27 -17.05
CA ALA A 45 -16.49 -40.84 -16.51
C ALA A 45 -17.09 -41.82 -17.52
N SER A 46 -17.90 -42.76 -17.05
CA SER A 46 -18.64 -43.65 -17.96
C SER A 46 -19.57 -42.83 -18.84
N ALA A 47 -19.50 -43.05 -20.15
CA ALA A 47 -20.35 -42.38 -21.11
C ALA A 47 -21.84 -42.71 -20.82
N PRO A 48 -22.77 -41.74 -20.98
CA PRO A 48 -24.17 -41.94 -20.66
C PRO A 48 -24.75 -43.11 -21.46
N THR A 49 -25.52 -43.97 -20.78
CA THR A 49 -26.06 -45.19 -21.39
C THR A 49 -27.09 -44.85 -22.46
N LYS A 50 -27.03 -45.52 -23.60
CA LYS A 50 -28.05 -45.39 -24.65
C LYS A 50 -29.10 -46.47 -24.49
N ARG A 51 -30.38 -46.08 -24.42
CA ARG A 51 -31.50 -47.01 -24.34
C ARG A 51 -31.90 -47.48 -25.73
N TYR A 52 -31.89 -48.79 -25.96
CA TYR A 52 -32.38 -49.42 -27.18
C TYR A 52 -33.50 -50.40 -26.83
N GLY A 53 -34.76 -49.97 -26.98
CA GLY A 53 -35.93 -50.73 -26.53
C GLY A 53 -35.95 -50.91 -25.00
N ASN A 54 -35.95 -52.17 -24.56
CA ASN A 54 -35.91 -52.55 -23.13
C ASN A 54 -34.48 -52.75 -22.58
N TRP A 55 -33.44 -52.52 -23.37
CA TRP A 55 -32.04 -52.72 -22.97
C TRP A 55 -31.31 -51.39 -22.80
N PHE A 56 -30.48 -51.30 -21.76
CA PHE A 56 -29.53 -50.21 -21.56
C PHE A 56 -28.17 -50.66 -22.08
N LEU A 57 -27.57 -49.86 -22.98
CA LEU A 57 -26.21 -50.09 -23.46
C LEU A 57 -25.25 -49.14 -22.79
N GLU A 58 -24.15 -49.69 -22.28
CA GLU A 58 -22.99 -48.95 -21.82
C GLU A 58 -22.18 -48.48 -23.03
N MET A 59 -21.78 -47.21 -23.05
CA MET A 59 -21.14 -46.54 -24.19
C MET A 59 -19.62 -46.36 -24.01
N GLY A 60 -19.02 -47.07 -23.05
CA GLY A 60 -17.60 -46.93 -22.70
C GLY A 60 -17.34 -45.72 -21.81
N VAL A 61 -16.26 -44.99 -22.09
CA VAL A 61 -15.76 -43.88 -21.27
C VAL A 61 -15.75 -42.57 -22.08
N ASP A 62 -16.01 -41.46 -21.41
CA ASP A 62 -15.90 -40.12 -21.96
C ASP A 62 -15.13 -39.22 -20.99
N ILE A 63 -14.58 -38.10 -21.49
CA ILE A 63 -13.98 -37.08 -20.64
C ILE A 63 -15.07 -36.12 -20.21
N GLN A 64 -15.41 -36.18 -18.92
CA GLN A 64 -16.42 -35.30 -18.33
C GLN A 64 -15.92 -33.86 -18.26
N GLN A 65 -14.66 -33.67 -17.87
CA GLN A 65 -14.05 -32.34 -17.75
C GLN A 65 -12.53 -32.43 -17.69
N VAL A 66 -11.85 -31.38 -18.13
CA VAL A 66 -10.46 -31.10 -17.78
C VAL A 66 -10.49 -30.03 -16.70
N ARG A 67 -10.17 -30.40 -15.47
CA ARG A 67 -10.20 -29.47 -14.33
C ARG A 67 -8.80 -29.11 -13.86
N GLN A 68 -8.63 -27.87 -13.42
CA GLN A 68 -7.46 -27.46 -12.63
C GLN A 68 -7.41 -28.22 -11.29
N ILE A 69 -6.20 -28.57 -10.85
CA ILE A 69 -5.94 -29.10 -9.51
C ILE A 69 -5.45 -27.94 -8.65
N ARG A 70 -6.38 -27.36 -7.89
CA ARG A 70 -6.11 -26.34 -6.87
C ARG A 70 -6.92 -26.63 -5.61
N HIS A 71 -6.49 -26.03 -4.52
CA HIS A 71 -7.14 -26.16 -3.22
C HIS A 71 -7.44 -24.77 -2.68
N THR A 72 -8.71 -24.35 -2.78
CA THR A 72 -9.15 -22.98 -2.46
C THR A 72 -8.78 -22.53 -1.06
N PHE A 73 -8.75 -23.45 -0.09
CA PHE A 73 -8.29 -23.12 1.27
C PHE A 73 -6.80 -22.73 1.32
N ASN A 74 -5.94 -23.38 0.52
CA ASN A 74 -4.53 -22.99 0.47
C ASN A 74 -4.35 -21.67 -0.28
N ASP A 75 -5.17 -21.43 -1.30
CA ASP A 75 -5.16 -20.17 -2.05
C ASP A 75 -5.57 -19.00 -1.13
N ASN A 76 -6.57 -19.19 -0.28
CA ASN A 76 -6.98 -18.18 0.71
C ASN A 76 -5.89 -17.91 1.76
N ILE A 77 -5.21 -18.96 2.26
CA ILE A 77 -4.05 -18.79 3.16
C ILE A 77 -2.94 -18.03 2.46
N TYR A 78 -2.62 -18.41 1.22
CA TYR A 78 -1.57 -17.75 0.44
C TYR A 78 -1.86 -16.27 0.25
N ARG A 79 -3.10 -15.90 -0.12
CA ARG A 79 -3.52 -14.50 -0.30
C ARG A 79 -3.45 -13.71 1.00
N ALA A 80 -3.87 -14.30 2.12
CA ALA A 80 -3.77 -13.65 3.43
C ALA A 80 -2.31 -13.41 3.87
N GLU A 81 -1.42 -14.39 3.68
CA GLU A 81 0.00 -14.24 4.01
C GLU A 81 0.72 -13.30 3.03
N SER A 82 0.35 -13.32 1.75
CA SER A 82 0.85 -12.39 0.73
C SER A 82 0.49 -10.94 1.08
N ASN A 83 -0.74 -10.73 1.57
CA ASN A 83 -1.19 -9.44 2.05
C ASN A 83 -0.37 -8.94 3.25
N ASN A 84 -0.19 -9.79 4.26
CA ASN A 84 0.65 -9.49 5.43
C ASN A 84 2.12 -9.22 5.04
N LEU A 85 2.66 -10.00 4.10
CA LEU A 85 4.00 -9.77 3.55
C LEU A 85 4.09 -8.39 2.87
N GLY A 86 3.13 -8.03 2.03
CA GLY A 86 3.08 -6.73 1.36
C GLY A 86 3.07 -5.56 2.35
N TYR A 87 2.31 -5.70 3.44
CA TYR A 87 2.31 -4.74 4.54
C TYR A 87 3.70 -4.54 5.15
N TRP A 88 4.38 -5.62 5.56
CA TRP A 88 5.70 -5.49 6.19
C TRP A 88 6.80 -5.05 5.21
N GLU A 89 6.74 -5.47 3.95
CA GLU A 89 7.69 -5.03 2.92
C GLU A 89 7.64 -3.51 2.73
N SER A 90 6.46 -2.93 2.62
CA SER A 90 6.29 -1.48 2.46
C SER A 90 6.79 -0.70 3.69
N ARG A 91 6.48 -1.19 4.91
CA ARG A 91 6.98 -0.57 6.15
C ARG A 91 8.49 -0.68 6.28
N ASN A 92 9.07 -1.85 5.98
CA ASN A 92 10.50 -2.05 6.02
C ASN A 92 11.22 -1.11 5.05
N LYS A 93 10.72 -0.98 3.81
CA LYS A 93 11.25 -0.03 2.83
C LYS A 93 11.25 1.41 3.36
N ALA A 94 10.12 1.88 3.89
CA ALA A 94 10.01 3.23 4.44
C ALA A 94 10.96 3.46 5.63
N VAL A 95 11.12 2.47 6.51
CA VAL A 95 12.08 2.53 7.62
C VAL A 95 13.51 2.57 7.10
N THR A 96 13.87 1.75 6.11
CA THR A 96 15.22 1.77 5.50
C THR A 96 15.53 3.11 4.82
N ASP A 97 14.54 3.72 4.16
CA ASP A 97 14.70 5.04 3.55
C ASP A 97 14.89 6.12 4.63
N LEU A 98 14.13 6.03 5.73
CA LEU A 98 14.28 6.91 6.90
C LEU A 98 15.62 6.70 7.61
N GLU A 99 16.07 5.46 7.76
CA GLU A 99 17.41 5.13 8.26
C GLU A 99 18.50 5.68 7.35
N SER A 100 18.28 5.77 6.04
CA SER A 100 19.25 6.37 5.12
C SER A 100 19.30 7.90 5.24
N ILE A 101 18.17 8.54 5.60
CA ILE A 101 18.09 9.98 5.87
C ILE A 101 18.76 10.31 7.22
N LEU A 102 18.51 9.50 8.25
CA LEU A 102 19.06 9.69 9.60
C LEU A 102 20.46 9.08 9.77
N GLY A 103 20.84 8.16 8.88
CA GLY A 103 22.07 7.36 8.92
C GLY A 103 23.26 8.17 8.48
N GLU A 104 23.81 8.97 9.39
CA GLU A 104 24.91 9.85 9.07
C GLU A 104 26.30 9.23 9.32
N PRO A 105 27.33 9.65 8.55
CA PRO A 105 28.71 9.36 8.89
C PRO A 105 29.09 10.00 10.23
N ILE A 106 29.77 9.24 11.10
CA ILE A 106 30.24 9.62 12.45
C ILE A 106 30.97 10.98 12.49
N GLN A 107 31.53 11.45 11.38
CA GLN A 107 32.31 12.69 11.31
C GLN A 107 31.51 13.96 10.96
N LYS A 108 30.27 13.86 10.49
CA LYS A 108 29.43 15.01 10.09
C LYS A 108 28.01 14.97 10.64
N GLY A 109 27.77 14.12 11.64
CA GLY A 109 26.44 13.86 12.16
C GLY A 109 25.82 14.99 12.99
N PHE A 110 24.53 14.88 13.26
CA PHE A 110 23.73 15.72 14.15
C PHE A 110 24.41 15.93 15.51
N GLN A 111 24.94 14.84 16.08
CA GLN A 111 25.68 14.90 17.35
C GLN A 111 26.89 15.84 17.27
N VAL A 112 27.60 15.85 16.14
CA VAL A 112 28.76 16.73 15.92
C VAL A 112 28.30 18.18 15.76
N ALA A 113 27.21 18.44 15.02
CA ALA A 113 26.64 19.78 14.91
C ALA A 113 26.19 20.31 16.28
N LEU A 114 25.53 19.47 17.08
CA LEU A 114 25.06 19.80 18.43
C LEU A 114 26.22 20.03 19.40
N ASN A 115 27.25 19.17 19.39
CA ASN A 115 28.45 19.36 20.21
C ASN A 115 29.16 20.68 19.85
N ASN A 116 29.36 20.96 18.56
CA ASN A 116 29.98 22.21 18.11
C ASN A 116 29.18 23.46 18.54
N PHE A 117 27.85 23.36 18.56
CA PHE A 117 26.98 24.41 19.06
C PHE A 117 27.22 24.64 20.56
N TRP A 118 27.16 23.60 21.39
CA TRP A 118 27.40 23.72 22.84
C TRP A 118 28.82 24.18 23.17
N ASP A 119 29.83 23.68 22.45
CA ASP A 119 31.22 24.10 22.58
C ASP A 119 31.37 25.61 22.31
N SER A 120 30.66 26.13 21.31
CA SER A 120 30.69 27.57 21.01
C SER A 120 30.06 28.41 22.13
N PHE A 121 28.99 27.93 22.77
CA PHE A 121 28.40 28.59 23.94
C PHE A 121 29.31 28.51 25.16
N GLN A 122 30.04 27.40 25.34
CA GLN A 122 31.03 27.28 26.40
C GLN A 122 32.18 28.28 26.20
N GLU A 123 32.66 28.47 24.97
CA GLU A 123 33.66 29.50 24.67
C GLU A 123 33.12 30.93 24.88
N LEU A 124 31.86 31.19 24.53
CA LEU A 124 31.21 32.46 24.81
C LEU A 124 31.13 32.76 26.31
N SER A 125 30.88 31.75 27.14
CA SER A 125 30.84 31.91 28.60
C SER A 125 32.19 32.33 29.20
N LYS A 126 33.31 31.97 28.56
CA LYS A 126 34.66 32.33 28.99
C LYS A 126 35.02 33.78 28.62
N ALA A 127 34.49 34.30 27.51
CA ALA A 127 34.84 35.62 26.98
C ALA A 127 33.65 36.27 26.23
N PRO A 128 32.62 36.74 26.96
CA PRO A 128 31.37 37.24 26.37
C PRO A 128 31.52 38.55 25.59
N GLU A 129 32.60 39.30 25.83
CA GLU A 129 32.86 40.60 25.17
C GLU A 129 33.56 40.46 23.81
N SER A 130 34.06 39.26 23.48
CA SER A 130 34.76 39.03 22.22
C SER A 130 33.79 38.90 21.05
N LEU A 131 33.81 39.89 20.14
CA LEU A 131 33.03 39.88 18.90
C LEU A 131 33.33 38.65 18.03
N THR A 132 34.58 38.17 18.02
CA THR A 132 34.99 36.96 17.28
C THR A 132 34.28 35.72 17.83
N ILE A 133 34.13 35.60 19.15
CA ILE A 133 33.48 34.44 19.78
C ILE A 133 31.97 34.50 19.58
N ARG A 134 31.36 35.69 19.65
CA ARG A 134 29.94 35.88 19.30
C ARG A 134 29.66 35.48 17.84
N ALA A 135 30.53 35.87 16.91
CA ALA A 135 30.42 35.46 15.50
C ALA A 135 30.56 33.95 15.31
N LEU A 136 31.43 33.29 16.08
CA LEU A 136 31.58 31.83 16.06
C LEU A 136 30.31 31.13 16.53
N VAL A 137 29.70 31.58 17.63
CA VAL A 137 28.41 31.03 18.10
C VAL A 137 27.36 31.13 17.02
N LYS A 138 27.17 32.31 16.43
CA LYS A 138 26.23 32.51 15.33
C LYS A 138 26.47 31.51 14.19
N GLN A 139 27.72 31.35 13.75
CA GLN A 139 28.05 30.44 12.67
C GLN A 139 27.74 28.97 13.02
N ARG A 140 27.97 28.54 14.27
CA ARG A 140 27.64 27.18 14.71
C ARG A 140 26.13 26.97 14.84
N SER A 141 25.39 27.96 15.32
CA SER A 141 23.93 27.98 15.34
C SER A 141 23.36 27.88 13.92
N ASP A 142 23.85 28.69 12.98
CA ASP A 142 23.42 28.65 11.58
C ASP A 142 23.69 27.27 10.96
N ALA A 143 24.83 26.63 11.27
CA ALA A 143 25.14 25.29 10.80
C ALA A 143 24.17 24.22 11.35
N LEU A 144 23.81 24.31 12.64
CA LEU A 144 22.86 23.39 13.27
C LEU A 144 21.44 23.55 12.68
N VAL A 145 20.98 24.79 12.52
CA VAL A 145 19.66 25.08 11.94
C VAL A 145 19.58 24.61 10.49
N ASN A 146 20.63 24.88 9.68
CA ASN A 146 20.69 24.41 8.30
C ASN A 146 20.64 22.87 8.22
N TYR A 147 21.34 22.19 9.13
CA TYR A 147 21.32 20.75 9.22
C TYR A 147 19.91 20.21 9.54
N LEU A 148 19.25 20.75 10.58
CA LEU A 148 17.89 20.37 10.96
C LEU A 148 16.88 20.60 9.82
N ASN A 149 16.96 21.76 9.16
CA ASN A 149 16.11 22.07 8.02
C ASN A 149 16.34 21.12 6.84
N GLN A 150 17.59 20.71 6.59
CA GLN A 150 17.91 19.75 5.54
C GLN A 150 17.30 18.37 5.83
N VAL A 151 17.43 17.87 7.07
CA VAL A 151 16.81 16.60 7.48
C VAL A 151 15.30 16.69 7.39
N GLY A 152 14.69 17.76 7.90
CA GLY A 152 13.25 18.00 7.81
C GLY A 152 12.76 18.02 6.36
N SER A 153 13.50 18.68 5.45
CA SER A 153 13.17 18.68 4.02
C SER A 153 13.28 17.29 3.39
N GLN A 154 14.21 16.44 3.82
CA GLN A 154 14.34 15.07 3.33
C GLN A 154 13.20 14.17 3.82
N ILE A 155 12.81 14.31 5.09
CA ILE A 155 11.64 13.59 5.65
C ILE A 155 10.35 14.03 4.96
N ASN A 156 10.13 15.33 4.76
CA ASN A 156 8.97 15.83 4.03
C ASN A 156 8.94 15.32 2.59
N LYS A 157 10.11 15.21 1.95
CA LYS A 157 10.21 14.62 0.62
C LYS A 157 9.83 13.14 0.64
N LEU A 158 10.36 12.36 1.58
CA LEU A 158 9.99 10.95 1.74
C LEU A 158 8.47 10.80 1.94
N GLN A 159 7.86 11.64 2.76
CA GLN A 159 6.41 11.62 2.98
C GLN A 159 5.62 11.89 1.68
N ASN A 160 6.05 12.86 0.87
CA ASN A 160 5.45 13.15 -0.44
C ASN A 160 5.66 12.01 -1.46
N ASP A 161 6.83 11.38 -1.43
CA ASP A 161 7.16 10.24 -2.29
C ASP A 161 6.27 9.03 -1.91
N LEU A 162 6.09 8.74 -0.61
CA LEU A 162 5.16 7.72 -0.13
C LEU A 162 3.71 8.03 -0.51
N ASN A 163 3.29 9.29 -0.43
CA ASN A 163 1.96 9.70 -0.82
C ASN A 163 1.70 9.49 -2.33
N THR A 164 2.71 9.76 -3.15
CA THR A 164 2.65 9.49 -4.59
C THR A 164 2.67 7.99 -4.88
N GLU A 165 3.45 7.20 -4.12
CA GLU A 165 3.46 5.74 -4.23
C GLU A 165 2.09 5.16 -3.90
N ILE A 166 1.38 5.65 -2.86
CA ILE A 166 -0.01 5.25 -2.54
C ILE A 166 -0.93 5.42 -3.75
N LYS A 167 -0.90 6.61 -4.39
CA LYS A 167 -1.70 6.84 -5.59
C LYS A 167 -1.36 5.86 -6.71
N SER A 168 -0.07 5.63 -6.96
CA SER A 168 0.38 4.66 -7.96
C SER A 168 -0.09 3.23 -7.64
N ARG A 169 -0.17 2.84 -6.36
CA ARG A 169 -0.68 1.51 -5.95
C ARG A 169 -2.20 1.41 -6.08
N ILE A 170 -2.93 2.50 -5.84
CA ILE A 170 -4.38 2.56 -6.09
C ILE A 170 -4.66 2.42 -7.59
N ASP A 171 -3.87 3.08 -8.44
CA ASP A 171 -3.98 2.92 -9.89
C ASP A 171 -3.68 1.47 -10.32
N GLU A 172 -2.65 0.82 -9.73
CA GLU A 172 -2.37 -0.60 -9.97
C GLU A 172 -3.54 -1.52 -9.55
N VAL A 173 -4.22 -1.22 -8.44
CA VAL A 173 -5.43 -1.95 -8.02
C VAL A 173 -6.55 -1.81 -9.07
N ASN A 174 -6.74 -0.60 -9.62
CA ASN A 174 -7.73 -0.36 -10.66
C ASN A 174 -7.41 -1.12 -11.95
N ASP A 175 -6.16 -1.13 -12.38
CA ASP A 175 -5.76 -1.86 -13.58
C ASP A 175 -6.00 -3.37 -13.41
N ILE A 176 -5.61 -3.93 -12.27
CA ILE A 176 -5.81 -5.36 -11.96
C ILE A 176 -7.31 -5.71 -11.91
N THR A 177 -8.12 -4.89 -11.25
CA THR A 177 -9.57 -5.14 -11.13
C THR A 177 -10.30 -5.01 -12.46
N GLU A 178 -9.87 -4.11 -13.34
CA GLU A 178 -10.37 -3.99 -14.72
C GLU A 178 -10.05 -5.25 -15.54
N GLU A 179 -8.81 -5.74 -15.47
CA GLU A 179 -8.41 -6.97 -16.15
C GLU A 179 -9.20 -8.19 -15.65
N ILE A 180 -9.44 -8.29 -14.34
CA ILE A 180 -10.24 -9.36 -13.76
C ILE A 180 -11.70 -9.29 -14.23
N ALA A 181 -12.30 -8.10 -14.28
CA ALA A 181 -13.65 -7.92 -14.80
C ALA A 181 -13.75 -8.36 -16.28
N ALA A 182 -12.76 -8.01 -17.10
CA ALA A 182 -12.69 -8.46 -18.49
C ALA A 182 -12.52 -9.99 -18.63
N LEU A 183 -11.73 -10.61 -17.77
CA LEU A 183 -11.57 -12.07 -17.72
C LEU A 183 -12.86 -12.76 -17.28
N ASN A 184 -13.58 -12.22 -16.30
CA ASN A 184 -14.87 -12.76 -15.87
C ASN A 184 -15.87 -12.81 -17.03
N VAL A 185 -15.95 -11.77 -17.86
CA VAL A 185 -16.81 -11.78 -19.06
C VAL A 185 -16.43 -12.91 -20.02
N LYS A 186 -15.13 -13.11 -20.27
CA LYS A 186 -14.63 -14.20 -21.13
C LYS A 186 -14.97 -15.57 -20.55
N ILE A 187 -14.75 -15.76 -19.24
CA ILE A 187 -15.03 -16.99 -18.51
C ILE A 187 -16.52 -17.32 -18.59
N MET A 188 -17.38 -16.37 -18.23
CA MET A 188 -18.83 -16.53 -18.30
C MET A 188 -19.29 -16.91 -19.72
N SER A 189 -18.71 -16.30 -20.76
CA SER A 189 -19.04 -16.63 -22.15
C SER A 189 -18.63 -18.06 -22.53
N ALA A 190 -17.47 -18.52 -22.05
CA ALA A 190 -16.94 -19.84 -22.35
C ALA A 190 -17.73 -20.93 -21.59
N GLU A 191 -18.07 -20.68 -20.33
CA GLU A 191 -18.91 -21.58 -19.53
C GLU A 191 -20.34 -21.66 -20.06
N ALA A 192 -20.91 -20.54 -20.51
CA ALA A 192 -22.21 -20.53 -21.20
C ALA A 192 -22.20 -21.36 -22.48
N ALA A 193 -21.04 -21.46 -23.16
CA ALA A 193 -20.83 -22.34 -24.31
C ALA A 193 -20.51 -23.80 -23.93
N GLY A 194 -20.47 -24.13 -22.63
CA GLY A 194 -20.17 -25.48 -22.12
C GLY A 194 -18.69 -25.83 -22.07
N ASN A 195 -17.79 -24.85 -22.23
CA ASN A 195 -16.35 -25.05 -22.14
C ASN A 195 -15.82 -24.65 -20.74
N LEU A 196 -14.73 -25.28 -20.31
CA LEU A 196 -13.99 -24.92 -19.11
C LEU A 196 -12.69 -24.19 -19.50
N PRO A 197 -12.65 -22.85 -19.42
CA PRO A 197 -11.50 -22.06 -19.85
C PRO A 197 -10.39 -22.01 -18.78
N ASN A 198 -9.69 -23.13 -18.57
CA ASN A 198 -8.68 -23.24 -17.50
C ASN A 198 -7.60 -22.15 -17.55
N ASP A 199 -7.14 -21.77 -18.74
CA ASP A 199 -6.10 -20.76 -18.88
C ASP A 199 -6.58 -19.36 -18.45
N TYR A 200 -7.88 -19.05 -18.61
CA TYR A 200 -8.45 -17.80 -18.09
C TYR A 200 -8.63 -17.84 -16.58
N TYR A 201 -8.91 -19.00 -15.97
CA TYR A 201 -8.88 -19.12 -14.52
C TYR A 201 -7.48 -18.90 -13.97
N ASP A 202 -6.44 -19.45 -14.60
CA ASP A 202 -5.05 -19.27 -14.18
C ASP A 202 -4.65 -17.79 -14.22
N GLN A 203 -4.94 -17.08 -15.33
CA GLN A 203 -4.69 -15.64 -15.45
C GLN A 203 -5.45 -14.82 -14.39
N ARG A 204 -6.73 -15.11 -14.18
CA ARG A 204 -7.54 -14.42 -13.15
C ARG A 204 -6.97 -14.63 -11.76
N ASN A 205 -6.52 -15.84 -11.47
CA ASN A 205 -5.97 -16.18 -10.18
C ASN A 205 -4.62 -15.52 -9.92
N GLU A 206 -3.75 -15.45 -10.93
CA GLU A 206 -2.51 -14.69 -10.84
C GLU A 206 -2.76 -13.21 -10.54
N LEU A 207 -3.74 -12.61 -11.21
CA LEU A 207 -4.14 -11.22 -10.97
C LEU A 207 -4.69 -11.05 -9.55
N CYS A 208 -5.51 -11.98 -9.07
CA CYS A 208 -6.01 -11.95 -7.71
C CYS A 208 -4.91 -12.12 -6.66
N ASP A 209 -3.91 -12.94 -6.93
CA ASP A 209 -2.76 -13.17 -6.06
C ASP A 209 -1.90 -11.89 -5.99
N ARG A 210 -1.69 -11.20 -7.12
CA ARG A 210 -1.07 -9.87 -7.15
C ARG A 210 -1.89 -8.82 -6.39
N LEU A 211 -3.21 -8.80 -6.57
CA LEU A 211 -4.11 -7.88 -5.89
C LEU A 211 -4.06 -8.07 -4.37
N SER A 212 -4.01 -9.32 -3.90
CA SER A 212 -3.95 -9.65 -2.48
C SER A 212 -2.72 -9.05 -1.78
N LYS A 213 -1.61 -8.84 -2.50
CA LYS A 213 -0.42 -8.20 -1.95
C LYS A 213 -0.62 -6.70 -1.71
N LEU A 214 -1.47 -6.05 -2.51
CA LEU A 214 -1.75 -4.62 -2.45
C LEU A 214 -2.77 -4.26 -1.37
N VAL A 215 -3.87 -5.02 -1.31
CA VAL A 215 -5.04 -4.80 -0.44
C VAL A 215 -5.60 -6.12 0.04
N GLU A 216 -6.33 -6.10 1.17
CA GLU A 216 -7.01 -7.29 1.68
C GLU A 216 -8.22 -7.61 0.77
N VAL A 217 -8.19 -8.81 0.18
CA VAL A 217 -9.20 -9.26 -0.78
C VAL A 217 -9.99 -10.45 -0.25
N GLU A 218 -11.30 -10.35 -0.38
CA GLU A 218 -12.21 -11.48 -0.22
C GLU A 218 -12.77 -11.85 -1.60
N THR A 219 -12.69 -13.13 -1.96
CA THR A 219 -13.12 -13.62 -3.27
C THR A 219 -14.22 -14.65 -3.15
N TRP A 220 -15.26 -14.52 -3.97
CA TRP A 220 -16.32 -15.52 -4.10
C TRP A 220 -16.53 -15.92 -5.55
N GLU A 221 -16.48 -17.21 -5.82
CA GLU A 221 -16.84 -17.75 -7.13
C GLU A 221 -18.34 -18.02 -7.20
N THR A 222 -18.98 -17.50 -8.24
CA THR A 222 -20.41 -17.63 -8.51
C THR A 222 -20.67 -18.81 -9.46
N ARG A 223 -21.92 -19.27 -9.54
CA ARG A 223 -22.32 -20.45 -10.33
C ARG A 223 -22.13 -20.32 -11.84
N ASP A 224 -22.00 -19.10 -12.34
CA ASP A 224 -21.73 -18.74 -13.73
C ASP A 224 -20.22 -18.61 -14.02
N GLY A 225 -19.36 -18.99 -13.07
CA GLY A 225 -17.92 -18.99 -13.22
C GLY A 225 -17.24 -17.67 -12.91
N SER A 226 -17.99 -16.58 -12.75
CA SER A 226 -17.41 -15.28 -12.40
C SER A 226 -16.91 -15.26 -10.96
N MET A 227 -15.87 -14.48 -10.69
CA MET A 227 -15.36 -14.23 -9.35
C MET A 227 -15.70 -12.80 -8.93
N ASP A 228 -16.46 -12.67 -7.86
CA ASP A 228 -16.69 -11.39 -7.21
C ASP A 228 -15.53 -11.09 -6.25
N ILE A 229 -15.04 -9.85 -6.27
CA ILE A 229 -13.94 -9.37 -5.44
C ILE A 229 -14.43 -8.26 -4.54
N LEU A 230 -14.22 -8.45 -3.24
CA LEU A 230 -14.59 -7.52 -2.20
C LEU A 230 -13.33 -7.04 -1.47
N VAL A 231 -13.28 -5.75 -1.21
CA VAL A 231 -12.25 -5.10 -0.39
C VAL A 231 -13.01 -4.24 0.61
N GLY A 232 -12.64 -4.26 1.89
CA GLY A 232 -13.22 -3.35 2.90
C GLY A 232 -14.75 -3.35 3.01
N GLY A 233 -15.44 -4.42 2.62
CA GLY A 233 -16.90 -4.48 2.57
C GLY A 233 -17.56 -4.03 1.25
N TYR A 234 -16.80 -3.61 0.24
CA TYR A 234 -17.29 -3.11 -1.04
C TYR A 234 -16.88 -3.99 -2.22
N PHE A 235 -17.80 -4.21 -3.17
CA PHE A 235 -17.51 -4.97 -4.39
C PHE A 235 -16.72 -4.10 -5.38
N LEU A 236 -15.44 -4.42 -5.55
CA LEU A 236 -14.60 -3.79 -6.58
C LEU A 236 -14.76 -4.45 -7.94
N VAL A 237 -15.06 -5.75 -7.95
CA VAL A 237 -15.45 -6.45 -9.17
C VAL A 237 -16.69 -7.26 -8.86
N SER A 238 -17.72 -7.08 -9.67
CA SER A 238 -18.84 -8.01 -9.71
C SER A 238 -19.16 -8.39 -11.14
N LYS A 239 -19.09 -9.70 -11.43
CA LYS A 239 -19.19 -10.22 -12.80
C LYS A 239 -18.24 -9.49 -13.75
N GLY A 240 -18.78 -8.75 -14.72
CA GLY A 240 -18.01 -7.98 -15.70
C GLY A 240 -17.94 -6.49 -15.41
N GLU A 241 -18.42 -6.03 -14.26
CA GLU A 241 -18.41 -4.63 -13.85
C GLU A 241 -17.33 -4.39 -12.81
N GLN A 242 -16.62 -3.28 -12.96
CA GLN A 242 -15.60 -2.80 -12.03
C GLN A 242 -16.12 -1.55 -11.32
N THR A 243 -15.92 -1.50 -10.01
CA THR A 243 -15.99 -0.27 -9.21
C THR A 243 -14.56 0.20 -8.94
N ARG A 244 -14.26 1.45 -9.29
CA ARG A 244 -12.91 2.01 -9.17
C ARG A 244 -12.64 2.52 -7.75
N LEU A 245 -11.38 2.44 -7.36
CA LEU A 245 -10.83 3.17 -6.22
C LEU A 245 -10.24 4.50 -6.71
N ILE A 246 -10.43 5.55 -5.92
CA ILE A 246 -9.89 6.88 -6.15
C ILE A 246 -8.95 7.23 -5.01
N ALA A 247 -7.80 7.81 -5.35
CA ALA A 247 -6.91 8.45 -4.41
C ALA A 247 -7.38 9.89 -4.18
N ALA A 248 -8.11 10.13 -3.08
CA ALA A 248 -8.65 11.44 -2.75
C ALA A 248 -8.12 11.94 -1.39
N PRO A 249 -7.99 13.26 -1.20
CA PRO A 249 -7.52 13.81 0.07
C PRO A 249 -8.55 13.55 1.18
N ASN A 250 -8.08 13.19 2.38
CA ASN A 250 -8.94 12.86 3.52
C ASN A 250 -9.82 14.05 3.98
N GLU A 251 -9.31 15.28 3.83
CA GLU A 251 -10.02 16.53 4.11
C GLU A 251 -9.70 17.58 3.05
N SER A 252 -10.51 18.66 2.97
CA SER A 252 -10.39 19.70 1.94
C SER A 252 -9.02 20.41 1.90
N LEU A 253 -8.21 20.30 2.95
CA LEU A 253 -6.87 20.90 3.07
C LEU A 253 -5.75 19.86 3.20
N SER A 254 -6.07 18.56 3.21
CA SER A 254 -5.08 17.50 3.37
C SER A 254 -4.38 17.24 2.05
N HIS A 255 -3.05 17.12 2.08
CA HIS A 255 -2.25 16.68 0.93
C HIS A 255 -2.16 15.15 0.84
N PHE A 256 -2.74 14.43 1.81
CA PHE A 256 -2.60 12.98 1.95
C PHE A 256 -3.71 12.23 1.22
N PHE A 257 -3.31 11.41 0.25
CA PHE A 257 -4.23 10.54 -0.48
C PHE A 257 -4.67 9.36 0.38
N THR A 258 -5.97 9.14 0.42
CA THR A 258 -6.61 7.99 1.06
C THR A 258 -7.41 7.26 0.00
N PRO A 259 -7.43 5.91 0.00
CA PRO A 259 -8.30 5.16 -0.89
C PRO A 259 -9.76 5.44 -0.58
N MET A 260 -10.53 5.79 -1.61
CA MET A 260 -11.98 5.96 -1.56
C MET A 260 -12.62 5.17 -2.69
N VAL A 261 -13.83 4.67 -2.49
CA VAL A 261 -14.62 4.03 -3.55
C VAL A 261 -15.35 5.11 -4.33
N GLU A 262 -15.24 5.07 -5.65
CA GLU A 262 -16.01 5.95 -6.55
C GLU A 262 -17.49 5.62 -6.43
N TYR A 263 -18.30 6.59 -5.98
CA TYR A 263 -19.75 6.44 -5.91
C TYR A 263 -20.46 7.68 -6.42
N THR A 264 -21.54 7.50 -7.17
CA THR A 264 -22.28 8.58 -7.85
C THR A 264 -22.84 9.65 -6.89
N GLY A 265 -22.93 9.34 -5.59
CA GLY A 265 -23.38 10.26 -4.53
C GLY A 265 -22.25 10.92 -3.72
N GLY A 266 -20.99 10.69 -4.06
CA GLY A 266 -19.80 11.15 -3.33
C GLY A 266 -18.89 9.99 -2.91
N ASP A 267 -17.58 10.23 -2.95
CA ASP A 267 -16.57 9.20 -2.69
C ASP A 267 -16.60 8.75 -1.23
N ILE A 268 -16.52 7.43 -1.02
CA ILE A 268 -16.67 6.82 0.31
C ILE A 268 -15.30 6.30 0.78
N PRO A 269 -14.79 6.70 1.95
CA PRO A 269 -13.55 6.17 2.47
C PRO A 269 -13.70 4.66 2.74
N ILE A 270 -12.68 3.90 2.33
CA ILE A 270 -12.65 2.44 2.47
C ILE A 270 -11.46 2.01 3.31
N ASP A 271 -11.71 1.07 4.22
CA ASP A 271 -10.63 0.37 4.90
C ASP A 271 -10.14 -0.75 3.98
N VAL A 272 -8.96 -0.57 3.40
CA VAL A 272 -8.34 -1.54 2.49
C VAL A 272 -7.73 -2.76 3.21
N GLY A 273 -7.91 -2.84 4.54
CA GLY A 273 -7.35 -3.90 5.38
C GLY A 273 -5.84 -3.79 5.49
N GLN A 274 -5.16 -4.93 5.60
CA GLN A 274 -3.69 -4.97 5.49
C GLN A 274 -3.24 -4.95 4.01
N GLY A 275 -1.92 -4.88 3.79
CA GLY A 275 -1.31 -4.85 2.45
C GLY A 275 -0.33 -3.68 2.27
N ILE A 276 0.23 -3.59 1.06
CA ILE A 276 1.17 -2.51 0.69
C ILE A 276 0.54 -1.14 0.92
N ILE A 277 -0.72 -0.93 0.51
CA ILE A 277 -1.35 0.40 0.62
C ILE A 277 -1.45 0.84 2.08
N LYS A 278 -1.91 -0.04 2.97
CA LYS A 278 -2.00 0.26 4.40
C LYS A 278 -0.63 0.52 5.02
N GLY A 279 0.37 -0.31 4.68
CA GLY A 279 1.72 -0.13 5.19
C GLY A 279 2.34 1.20 4.75
N LEU A 280 2.12 1.64 3.50
CA LEU A 280 2.51 2.97 3.03
C LEU A 280 1.77 4.10 3.76
N MET A 281 0.45 3.97 3.97
CA MET A 281 -0.36 4.97 4.69
C MET A 281 0.14 5.16 6.13
N GLU A 282 0.38 4.06 6.84
CA GLU A 282 0.92 4.10 8.21
C GLU A 282 2.34 4.65 8.25
N SER A 283 3.21 4.23 7.33
CA SER A 283 4.59 4.74 7.22
C SER A 283 4.66 6.22 6.86
N ARG A 284 3.68 6.75 6.12
CA ARG A 284 3.55 8.18 5.82
C ARG A 284 3.16 9.01 7.06
N GLY A 285 2.49 8.40 8.04
CA GLY A 285 2.06 9.07 9.27
C GLY A 285 0.61 8.83 9.69
N GLU A 286 -0.11 7.90 9.07
CA GLU A 286 -1.45 7.51 9.53
C GLU A 286 -1.35 6.52 10.70
N VAL A 287 -1.22 7.01 11.92
CA VAL A 287 -1.15 6.14 13.11
C VAL A 287 -2.53 5.99 13.74
N SER A 288 -3.07 4.76 13.70
CA SER A 288 -4.32 4.40 14.38
C SER A 288 -4.21 4.67 15.90
N GLY A 289 -5.08 5.53 16.42
CA GLY A 289 -5.12 5.89 17.85
C GLY A 289 -4.42 7.20 18.24
N ALA A 290 -3.68 7.84 17.34
CA ALA A 290 -3.15 9.18 17.57
C ALA A 290 -4.20 10.24 17.20
N LYS A 291 -4.95 10.74 18.20
CA LYS A 291 -5.80 11.94 18.03
C LYS A 291 -4.92 13.12 17.60
N GLY A 292 -5.15 13.64 16.40
CA GLY A 292 -4.43 14.80 15.83
C GLY A 292 -3.53 14.49 14.62
N SER A 293 -3.30 13.21 14.28
CA SER A 293 -2.39 12.81 13.20
C SER A 293 -2.99 12.90 11.79
N TYR A 294 -4.03 13.71 11.58
CA TYR A 294 -4.75 13.79 10.30
C TYR A 294 -4.22 14.88 9.36
N ASP A 295 -3.48 15.88 9.87
CA ASP A 295 -3.09 17.05 9.08
C ASP A 295 -1.61 17.11 8.68
N ASN A 296 -0.67 16.49 9.41
CA ASN A 296 0.75 16.58 9.02
C ASN A 296 1.68 15.46 9.52
N GLY A 297 1.17 14.36 10.11
CA GLY A 297 2.03 13.31 10.66
C GLY A 297 2.94 13.77 11.81
N SER A 298 2.77 15.00 12.31
CA SER A 298 3.38 15.46 13.56
C SER A 298 2.77 14.65 14.70
N PRO A 299 3.55 13.93 15.52
CA PRO A 299 3.03 13.45 16.79
C PRO A 299 2.50 14.65 17.58
N ASN A 300 1.33 14.49 18.19
CA ASN A 300 0.68 15.44 19.09
C ASN A 300 1.48 15.56 20.42
N THR A 301 2.74 15.96 20.30
CA THR A 301 3.62 16.33 21.40
C THR A 301 3.96 17.79 21.17
N THR A 302 3.54 18.65 22.08
CA THR A 302 3.90 20.07 22.08
C THR A 302 5.41 20.20 21.95
N ALA A 303 5.86 20.81 20.85
CA ALA A 303 7.26 21.18 20.72
C ALA A 303 7.49 22.42 21.60
N ASP A 304 8.38 22.31 22.59
CA ASP A 304 8.85 23.47 23.34
C ASP A 304 9.82 24.26 22.44
N ILE A 305 9.34 25.38 21.89
CA ILE A 305 10.14 26.26 21.03
C ILE A 305 10.50 27.49 21.84
N ILE A 306 11.76 27.56 22.27
CA ILE A 306 12.31 28.73 22.98
C ILE A 306 13.01 29.62 21.97
N ILE A 307 12.51 30.84 21.81
CA ILE A 307 13.10 31.85 20.92
C ILE A 307 13.66 32.98 21.77
N ALA A 308 14.98 33.15 21.72
CA ALA A 308 15.65 34.28 22.34
C ALA A 308 15.72 35.44 21.35
N VAL A 309 15.06 36.55 21.65
CA VAL A 309 15.06 37.76 20.82
C VAL A 309 15.89 38.85 21.51
N ASP A 310 17.01 39.22 20.91
CA ASP A 310 17.83 40.37 21.34
C ASP A 310 17.26 41.66 20.73
N TYR A 311 16.76 42.56 21.59
CA TYR A 311 16.16 43.83 21.18
C TYR A 311 17.07 45.03 21.39
N SER A 312 18.37 44.82 21.66
CA SER A 312 19.33 45.92 21.86
C SER A 312 19.49 46.86 20.65
N VAL A 313 19.02 46.47 19.45
CA VAL A 313 19.25 47.22 18.20
C VAL A 313 17.97 47.56 17.41
N ALA A 314 16.78 47.08 17.82
CA ALA A 314 15.56 47.30 17.06
C ALA A 314 14.61 48.26 17.79
N GLY A 315 14.48 49.48 17.26
CA GLY A 315 13.43 50.40 17.71
C GLY A 315 12.05 49.77 17.56
N SER A 316 11.33 49.67 18.69
CA SER A 316 9.89 49.39 18.78
C SER A 316 9.35 48.30 17.84
N VAL A 317 10.03 47.16 17.71
CA VAL A 317 9.37 45.96 17.20
C VAL A 317 8.54 45.42 18.36
N ASP A 318 7.22 45.43 18.19
CA ASP A 318 6.30 44.91 19.20
C ASP A 318 6.53 43.40 19.33
N VAL A 319 6.95 42.95 20.50
CA VAL A 319 7.27 41.53 20.76
C VAL A 319 6.04 40.65 20.51
N ASP A 320 4.86 41.23 20.75
CA ASP A 320 3.56 40.62 20.50
C ASP A 320 3.33 40.34 19.00
N ASP A 321 3.83 41.20 18.09
CA ASP A 321 3.68 41.00 16.65
C ASP A 321 4.57 39.86 16.14
N VAL A 322 5.78 39.72 16.71
CA VAL A 322 6.70 38.62 16.39
C VAL A 322 6.17 37.30 16.92
N GLU A 323 5.68 37.29 18.16
CA GLU A 323 5.03 36.13 18.76
C GLU A 323 3.87 35.65 17.89
N LYS A 324 2.98 36.58 17.54
CA LYS A 324 1.77 36.28 16.78
C LYS A 324 2.05 35.78 15.37
N ALA A 325 3.00 36.39 14.67
CA ALA A 325 3.40 35.92 13.34
C ALA A 325 3.96 34.50 13.37
N LEU A 326 4.68 34.15 14.44
CA LEU A 326 5.33 32.85 14.60
C LEU A 326 4.32 31.78 15.05
N VAL A 327 3.42 32.13 15.96
CA VAL A 327 2.25 31.33 16.34
C VAL A 327 1.38 31.01 15.12
N ASP A 328 1.10 32.00 14.27
CA ASP A 328 0.27 31.81 13.09
C ASP A 328 0.98 30.92 12.04
N ASP A 329 2.30 31.05 11.86
CA ASP A 329 3.09 30.14 11.00
C ASP A 329 3.10 28.71 11.56
N LEU A 330 3.29 28.52 12.87
CA LEU A 330 3.27 27.20 13.51
C LEU A 330 1.89 26.52 13.42
N LYS A 331 0.81 27.28 13.63
CA LYS A 331 -0.57 26.82 13.42
C LYS A 331 -0.81 26.39 11.98
N SER A 332 -0.34 27.18 11.02
CA SER A 332 -0.50 26.85 9.59
C SER A 332 0.21 25.55 9.19
N ARG A 333 1.20 25.13 9.97
CA ARG A 333 1.98 23.89 9.78
C ARG A 333 1.46 22.72 10.62
N GLY A 334 0.38 22.91 11.37
CA GLY A 334 -0.21 21.86 12.21
C GLY A 334 0.71 21.40 13.35
N ILE A 335 1.54 22.30 13.88
CA ILE A 335 2.41 22.01 15.02
C ILE A 335 1.70 22.49 16.29
N ASP A 336 1.52 21.59 17.25
CA ASP A 336 1.13 21.95 18.61
C ASP A 336 2.39 22.48 19.34
N TYR A 337 2.31 23.66 19.95
CA TYR A 337 3.49 24.40 20.42
C TYR A 337 3.32 24.86 21.86
N ASN A 338 4.45 24.94 22.58
CA ASN A 338 4.61 25.87 23.69
C ASN A 338 5.65 26.88 23.24
N VAL A 339 5.24 28.12 22.97
CA VAL A 339 6.18 29.17 22.58
C VAL A 339 6.60 29.91 23.84
N ARG A 340 7.91 29.95 24.08
CA ARG A 340 8.49 30.80 25.12
C ARG A 340 9.39 31.83 24.46
N LEU A 341 9.03 33.10 24.62
CA LEU A 341 9.88 34.21 24.22
C LEU A 341 10.71 34.66 25.41
N ILE A 342 12.02 34.74 25.21
CA ILE A 342 12.97 35.29 26.18
C ILE A 342 13.63 36.51 25.52
N TYR A 343 13.56 37.65 26.19
CA TYR A 343 14.10 38.91 25.69
C TYR A 343 15.09 39.53 26.70
N PHE A 344 16.09 40.26 26.20
CA PHE A 344 17.18 40.84 27.00
C PHE A 344 17.27 42.37 26.83
N ASN A 345 17.11 43.14 27.93
CA ASN A 345 17.33 44.60 27.94
C ASN A 345 18.76 44.95 28.34
N ASP A 346 19.32 46.01 27.75
CA ASP A 346 20.58 46.61 28.19
C ASP A 346 20.48 47.30 29.57
N PHE A 347 19.27 47.49 30.12
CA PHE A 347 19.06 48.30 31.33
C PHE A 347 18.67 47.56 32.62
N GLU A 348 18.32 46.28 32.57
CA GLU A 348 18.18 45.41 33.74
C GLU A 348 18.04 43.98 33.22
N ASN A 349 18.65 43.01 33.90
CA ASN A 349 18.46 41.57 33.64
C ASN A 349 17.03 41.13 34.05
N VAL A 350 15.99 41.74 33.47
CA VAL A 350 14.61 41.30 33.63
C VAL A 350 14.35 40.25 32.56
N ILE A 351 14.19 39.01 32.99
CA ILE A 351 13.59 37.95 32.19
C ILE A 351 12.09 38.14 32.38
N ASP A 352 11.43 38.79 31.44
CA ASP A 352 9.97 38.71 31.39
C ASP A 352 9.59 37.58 30.42
N GLU A 353 8.73 36.68 30.89
CA GLU A 353 8.28 35.50 30.15
C GLU A 353 6.88 35.76 29.58
N ALA A 354 6.75 35.70 28.26
CA ALA A 354 5.46 35.48 27.61
C ALA A 354 5.31 33.98 27.35
N ASN A 355 4.25 33.38 27.89
CA ASN A 355 3.88 31.97 27.67
C ASN A 355 2.60 31.94 26.85
N SER A 356 2.61 31.26 25.69
CA SER A 356 1.42 30.96 24.91
C SER A 356 1.37 29.54 24.39
#